data_AF-A0A2N6NUU4-F1
#
_entry.id   AF-A0A2N6NUU4-F1
#
_cell.length_a   1.000
_cell.length_b   1.000
_cell.length_c   1.000
_cell.angle_alpha   90.00
_cell.angle_beta   90.00
_cell.angle_gamma   90.00
#
_symmetry.space_group_name_H-M   'P 1'
#
loop_
_entity.id
_entity.type
_entity.pdbx_description
1 polymer ?
#
loop_
_entity_poly.entity_id
_entity_poly.type
_entity_poly.pdbx_seq_one_letter_code
_entity_poly.pdbx_strand_id
1 'polypeptide(L)'
;MAAWADDEQEVTEMVLIPLLTFATFWSVGLELGFYEWWICSEYIVFSEVIGHSGVRVHVIVPSPISWLLCLCDAELAIEDHDLHHRFGWRKSFNYGKQTTVWDKIFSSKSPRLESRENNVDYEDIVWMPIF
;
A
#
# COMPACT_ATOMS: atom_id res chain seq x y z
N MET A 1 -0.04 12.81 -10.31
CA MET A 1 -0.92 13.04 -9.14
C MET A 1 -2.18 13.71 -9.64
N ALA A 2 -3.18 12.92 -10.01
CA ALA A 2 -4.55 13.38 -10.26
C ALA A 2 -5.44 12.14 -10.09
N ALA A 3 -5.44 11.60 -8.87
CA ALA A 3 -6.57 10.81 -8.41
C ALA A 3 -7.67 11.86 -8.16
N TRP A 4 -8.80 11.74 -8.83
CA TRP A 4 -9.95 12.60 -8.55
C TRP A 4 -10.52 12.19 -7.20
N ALA A 5 -9.93 12.73 -6.14
CA ALA A 5 -10.42 12.64 -4.77
C ALA A 5 -11.22 13.90 -4.44
N ASP A 6 -12.21 13.78 -3.57
CA ASP A 6 -12.91 14.95 -3.03
C ASP A 6 -11.95 15.74 -2.12
N ASP A 7 -12.13 17.06 -1.99
CA ASP A 7 -11.22 17.93 -1.22
C ASP A 7 -11.04 17.42 0.22
N GLU A 8 -12.09 16.84 0.80
CA GLU A 8 -12.07 16.23 2.14
C GLU A 8 -11.15 15.01 2.22
N GLN A 9 -11.13 14.16 1.18
CA GLN A 9 -10.28 12.98 1.12
C GLN A 9 -8.81 13.39 1.01
N GLU A 10 -8.50 14.38 0.15
CA GLU A 10 -7.14 14.88 -0.01
C GLU A 10 -6.59 15.46 1.29
N VAL A 11 -7.36 16.29 2.00
CA VAL A 11 -6.94 16.84 3.30
C VAL A 11 -6.75 15.74 4.34
N THR A 12 -7.67 14.77 4.38
CA THR A 12 -7.61 13.67 5.35
C THR A 12 -6.36 12.81 5.11
N GLU A 13 -6.10 12.40 3.88
CA GLU A 13 -5.01 11.49 3.53
C GLU A 13 -3.64 12.17 3.51
N MET A 14 -3.53 13.42 3.04
CA MET A 14 -2.23 14.10 2.92
C MET A 14 -1.81 14.85 4.19
N VAL A 15 -2.74 15.22 5.07
CA VAL A 15 -2.43 16.03 6.26
C VAL A 15 -2.79 15.29 7.54
N LEU A 16 -4.07 14.91 7.71
CA LEU A 16 -4.56 14.40 8.98
C LEU A 16 -3.94 13.04 9.33
N ILE A 17 -3.97 12.08 8.42
CA ILE A 17 -3.43 10.73 8.64
C ILE A 17 -1.91 10.76 8.90
N PRO A 18 -1.09 11.49 8.14
CA PRO A 18 0.34 11.63 8.45
C PRO A 18 0.60 12.25 9.82
N LEU A 19 -0.10 13.33 10.19
CA LEU A 19 0.09 13.96 11.51
C LEU A 19 -0.34 13.05 12.67
N LEU A 20 -1.46 12.32 12.52
CA LEU A 20 -1.87 11.32 13.51
C LEU A 20 -0.85 10.18 13.61
N THR A 21 -0.27 9.75 12.49
CA THR A 21 0.78 8.73 12.47
C THR A 21 2.02 9.21 13.21
N PHE A 22 2.47 10.44 12.93
CA PHE A 22 3.58 11.08 13.62
C PHE A 22 3.32 11.17 15.13
N ALA A 23 2.15 11.65 15.54
CA ALA A 23 1.78 11.75 16.95
C ALA A 23 1.70 10.37 17.64
N THR A 24 1.23 9.34 16.92
CA THR A 24 1.17 7.97 17.43
C THR A 24 2.57 7.44 17.72
N PHE A 25 3.51 7.57 16.76
CA PHE A 25 4.90 7.19 16.99
C PHE A 25 5.52 7.95 18.15
N TRP A 26 5.32 9.26 18.22
CA TRP A 26 5.83 10.09 19.32
C TRP A 26 5.30 9.61 20.68
N SER A 27 4.00 9.28 20.77
CA SER A 27 3.36 8.83 22.02
C SER A 27 3.87 7.49 22.56
N VAL A 28 4.45 6.65 21.70
CA VAL A 28 5.07 5.36 22.11
C VAL A 28 6.58 5.46 22.25
N GLY A 29 7.14 6.68 22.23
CA GLY A 29 8.58 6.93 22.41
C GLY A 29 9.41 6.76 21.13
N LEU A 30 8.77 6.74 19.96
CA LEU A 30 9.43 6.70 18.65
C LEU A 30 9.40 8.10 18.02
N GLU A 31 10.38 8.92 18.38
CA GLU A 31 10.49 10.28 17.84
C GLU A 31 11.13 10.24 16.45
N LEU A 32 10.31 10.44 15.40
CA LEU A 32 10.81 10.53 14.04
C LEU A 32 11.45 11.90 13.81
N GLY A 33 12.75 11.91 13.50
CA GLY A 33 13.42 13.10 13.00
C GLY A 33 13.00 13.42 11.56
N PHE A 34 13.58 14.49 11.02
CA PHE A 34 13.26 14.94 9.66
C PHE A 34 13.53 13.86 8.60
N TYR A 35 14.67 13.17 8.69
CA TYR A 35 15.06 12.19 7.67
C TYR A 35 14.22 10.92 7.76
N GLU A 36 13.92 10.44 8.96
CA GLU A 36 13.05 9.28 9.17
C GLU A 36 11.65 9.58 8.66
N TRP A 37 11.10 10.75 8.98
CA TRP A 37 9.80 11.21 8.50
C TRP A 37 9.76 11.34 6.97
N TRP A 38 10.81 11.94 6.39
CA TRP A 38 10.94 12.09 4.94
C TRP A 38 10.96 10.74 4.23
N ILE A 39 11.80 9.80 4.67
CA ILE A 39 11.86 8.46 4.06
C ILE A 39 10.51 7.74 4.18
N CYS A 40 9.84 7.79 5.34
CA CYS A 40 8.52 7.20 5.48
C CYS A 40 7.52 7.78 4.47
N SER A 41 7.57 9.09 4.24
CA SER A 41 6.70 9.77 3.28
C SER A 41 7.01 9.35 1.85
N GLU A 42 8.28 9.25 1.47
CA GLU A 42 8.70 8.79 0.14
C GLU A 42 8.25 7.35 -0.14
N TYR A 43 8.28 6.46 0.86
CA TYR A 43 7.76 5.09 0.73
C TYR A 43 6.25 5.05 0.49
N ILE A 44 5.48 5.93 1.14
CA ILE A 44 4.03 6.05 0.92
C ILE A 44 3.77 6.52 -0.52
N VAL A 45 4.44 7.58 -0.95
CA VAL A 45 4.30 8.14 -2.32
C VAL A 45 4.69 7.10 -3.36
N PHE A 46 5.82 6.41 -3.16
CA PHE A 46 6.29 5.35 -4.05
C PHE A 46 5.26 4.23 -4.19
N SER A 47 4.69 3.76 -3.08
CA SER A 47 3.68 2.70 -3.07
C SER A 47 2.43 3.10 -3.85
N GLU A 48 1.95 4.33 -3.68
CA GLU A 48 0.78 4.85 -4.40
C GLU A 48 1.08 4.97 -5.90
N VAL A 49 2.23 5.53 -6.29
CA VAL A 49 2.62 5.68 -7.70
C VAL A 49 2.73 4.33 -8.40
N ILE A 50 3.38 3.34 -7.76
CA ILE A 50 3.52 2.00 -8.33
C ILE A 50 2.17 1.28 -8.38
N GLY A 51 1.33 1.41 -7.35
CA GLY A 51 -0.04 0.86 -7.34
C GLY A 51 -0.89 1.39 -8.51
N HIS A 52 -0.64 2.62 -8.95
CA HIS A 52 -1.31 3.25 -10.10
C HIS A 52 -0.60 3.07 -11.45
N SER A 53 0.53 2.38 -11.49
CA SER A 53 1.36 2.26 -12.71
C SER A 53 0.74 1.42 -13.82
N GLY A 54 -0.22 0.54 -13.47
CA GLY A 54 -0.81 -0.43 -14.40
C GLY A 54 0.14 -1.57 -14.82
N VAL A 55 1.33 -1.65 -14.21
CA VAL A 55 2.32 -2.70 -14.46
C VAL A 55 1.80 -4.05 -13.97
N ARG A 56 1.98 -5.10 -14.79
CA ARG A 56 1.51 -6.47 -14.51
C ARG A 56 2.64 -7.33 -13.98
N VAL A 57 3.07 -7.05 -12.75
CA VAL A 57 4.11 -7.80 -12.04
C VAL A 57 3.63 -8.02 -10.60
N HIS A 58 3.92 -9.19 -10.03
CA HIS A 58 3.65 -9.44 -8.62
C HIS A 58 4.73 -8.78 -7.75
N VAL A 59 4.42 -7.58 -7.26
CA VAL A 59 5.24 -6.84 -6.30
C VAL A 59 4.35 -6.41 -5.15
N ILE A 60 4.90 -6.48 -3.94
CA ILE A 60 4.24 -6.05 -2.71
C ILE A 60 4.82 -4.73 -2.23
N VAL A 61 4.05 -3.96 -1.47
CA VAL A 61 4.56 -2.76 -0.80
C VAL A 61 5.78 -3.14 0.05
N PRO A 62 6.95 -2.51 -0.16
CA PRO A 62 8.16 -2.82 0.59
C PRO A 62 7.98 -2.55 2.09
N SER A 63 8.32 -3.54 2.93
CA SER A 63 8.21 -3.43 4.38
C SER A 63 9.30 -4.21 5.10
N PRO A 64 9.86 -3.71 6.23
CA PRO A 64 10.76 -4.49 7.08
C PRO A 64 10.14 -5.80 7.61
N ILE A 65 8.80 -5.89 7.59
CA ILE A 65 8.04 -7.05 8.07
C ILE A 65 7.30 -7.78 6.94
N SER A 66 7.71 -7.61 5.68
CA SER A 66 7.07 -8.27 4.53
C SER A 66 6.93 -9.78 4.70
N TRP A 67 7.93 -10.46 5.28
CA TRP A 67 7.85 -11.90 5.55
C TRP A 67 6.65 -12.27 6.45
N LEU A 68 6.36 -11.46 7.47
CA LEU A 68 5.23 -11.68 8.37
C LEU A 68 3.90 -11.35 7.69
N LEU A 69 3.88 -10.29 6.90
CA LEU A 69 2.70 -9.91 6.12
C LEU A 69 2.32 -11.03 5.14
N CYS A 70 3.29 -11.58 4.39
CA CYS A 70 3.05 -12.70 3.47
C CYS A 70 2.61 -13.98 4.20
N LEU A 71 3.22 -14.32 5.34
CA LEU A 71 2.78 -15.46 6.16
C LEU A 71 1.33 -15.31 6.61
N CYS A 72 0.89 -14.08 6.87
CA CYS A 72 -0.47 -13.76 7.26
C CYS A 72 -1.39 -13.49 6.06
N ASP A 73 -0.92 -13.58 4.81
CA ASP A 73 -1.63 -13.14 3.60
C ASP A 73 -2.22 -11.72 3.78
N ALA A 74 -1.42 -10.81 4.36
CA ALA A 74 -1.79 -9.45 4.73
C ALA A 74 -0.93 -8.39 4.02
N GLU A 75 -0.10 -8.81 3.07
CA GLU A 75 0.62 -7.93 2.16
C GLU A 75 -0.35 -7.23 1.19
N LEU A 76 0.05 -6.06 0.71
CA LEU A 76 -0.64 -5.34 -0.35
C LEU A 76 0.19 -5.46 -1.63
N ALA A 77 -0.32 -6.16 -2.63
CA ALA A 77 0.29 -6.28 -3.95
C ALA A 77 -0.23 -5.20 -4.91
N ILE A 78 0.50 -4.95 -6.01
CA ILE A 78 0.07 -4.03 -7.08
C ILE A 78 -1.37 -4.35 -7.54
N GLU A 79 -1.68 -5.63 -7.73
CA GLU A 79 -3.03 -6.02 -8.15
C GLU A 79 -4.10 -5.68 -7.10
N ASP A 80 -3.81 -5.80 -5.81
CA ASP A 80 -4.78 -5.48 -4.76
C ASP A 80 -5.20 -4.00 -4.84
N HIS A 81 -4.22 -3.11 -5.08
CA HIS A 81 -4.41 -1.68 -5.31
C HIS A 81 -5.12 -1.41 -6.64
N ASP A 82 -4.72 -2.07 -7.73
CA ASP A 82 -5.40 -1.93 -9.02
C ASP A 82 -6.87 -2.33 -8.93
N LEU A 83 -7.19 -3.45 -8.26
CA LEU A 83 -8.57 -3.89 -8.10
C LEU A 83 -9.39 -2.89 -7.26
N HIS A 84 -8.80 -2.29 -6.22
CA HIS A 84 -9.44 -1.22 -5.43
C HIS A 84 -9.92 -0.07 -6.34
N HIS A 85 -9.06 0.40 -7.25
CA HIS A 85 -9.39 1.48 -8.17
C HIS A 85 -10.24 1.05 -9.37
N ARG A 86 -10.03 -0.17 -9.89
CA ARG A 86 -10.75 -0.71 -11.05
C ARG A 86 -12.25 -0.85 -10.80
N PHE A 87 -12.63 -1.32 -9.60
CA PHE A 87 -14.05 -1.54 -9.26
C PHE A 87 -14.74 -0.30 -8.68
N GLY A 88 -13.96 0.72 -8.30
CA GLY A 88 -14.45 2.02 -7.84
C GLY A 88 -15.27 1.96 -6.54
N TRP A 89 -15.75 3.13 -6.10
CA TRP A 89 -16.29 3.32 -4.75
C TRP A 89 -17.58 2.55 -4.43
N ARG A 90 -18.39 2.17 -5.42
CA ARG A 90 -19.71 1.54 -5.19
C ARG A 90 -19.63 0.06 -4.80
N LYS A 91 -18.53 -0.62 -5.16
CA LYS A 91 -18.24 -2.03 -4.83
C LYS A 91 -16.74 -2.17 -4.57
N SER A 92 -16.24 -1.41 -3.61
CA SER A 92 -14.82 -1.34 -3.28
C SER A 92 -14.43 -2.36 -2.21
N PHE A 93 -13.13 -2.56 -2.07
CA PHE A 93 -12.43 -3.51 -1.22
C PHE A 93 -10.94 -3.16 -1.23
N ASN A 94 -10.10 -3.81 -0.43
CA ASN A 94 -8.66 -3.53 -0.32
C ASN A 94 -8.38 -2.04 -0.02
N TYR A 95 -8.93 -1.51 1.07
CA TYR A 95 -8.80 -0.11 1.48
C TYR A 95 -7.42 0.23 2.06
N GLY A 96 -6.65 -0.78 2.47
CA GLY A 96 -5.31 -0.60 2.99
C GLY A 96 -4.36 0.00 1.95
N LYS A 97 -3.62 1.04 2.35
CA LYS A 97 -2.65 1.75 1.50
C LYS A 97 -1.22 1.18 1.56
N GLN A 98 -0.92 0.38 2.58
CA GLN A 98 0.42 -0.19 2.83
C GLN A 98 0.38 -1.70 3.04
N THR A 99 -0.69 -2.21 3.65
CA THR A 99 -0.91 -3.62 3.93
C THR A 99 -2.40 -3.89 3.86
N THR A 100 -2.80 -5.15 3.70
CA THR A 100 -4.20 -5.58 3.77
C THR A 100 -4.58 -6.08 5.17
N VAL A 101 -3.79 -5.77 6.22
CA VAL A 101 -4.05 -6.21 7.61
C VAL A 101 -5.46 -5.83 8.06
N TRP A 102 -5.83 -4.56 7.91
CA TRP A 102 -7.15 -4.08 8.28
C TRP A 102 -8.24 -4.65 7.38
N ASP A 103 -7.96 -4.84 6.10
CA ASP A 103 -8.90 -5.48 5.18
C ASP A 103 -9.21 -6.92 5.56
N LYS A 104 -8.24 -7.67 6.09
CA LYS A 104 -8.51 -9.00 6.64
C LYS A 104 -9.33 -8.93 7.92
N ILE A 105 -8.96 -8.06 8.86
CA ILE A 105 -9.64 -7.94 10.16
C ILE A 105 -11.11 -7.55 9.96
N PHE A 106 -11.38 -6.65 9.03
CA PHE A 106 -12.73 -6.13 8.75
C PHE A 106 -13.41 -6.80 7.55
N SER A 107 -12.83 -7.88 7.00
CA SER A 107 -13.40 -8.65 5.88
C SER A 107 -13.69 -7.83 4.61
N SER A 108 -12.86 -6.83 4.33
CA SER A 108 -12.88 -6.04 3.08
C SER A 108 -11.78 -6.43 2.10
N LYS A 109 -11.02 -7.51 2.35
CA LYS A 109 -10.04 -8.04 1.39
C LYS A 109 -10.73 -8.82 0.27
N SER A 110 -10.38 -8.54 -0.97
CA SER A 110 -10.86 -9.26 -2.16
C SER A 110 -9.81 -10.25 -2.68
N PRO A 111 -10.23 -11.40 -3.26
CA PRO A 111 -9.29 -12.32 -3.88
C PRO A 111 -8.65 -11.73 -5.14
N ARG A 112 -7.35 -11.97 -5.31
CA ARG A 112 -6.60 -11.67 -6.53
C ARG A 112 -7.12 -12.47 -7.72
N LEU A 113 -7.11 -11.86 -8.90
CA LEU A 113 -7.56 -12.44 -10.16
C LEU A 113 -6.37 -12.98 -10.97
N GLU A 114 -5.31 -12.20 -11.10
CA GLU A 114 -4.15 -12.45 -11.96
C GLU A 114 -2.98 -13.02 -11.16
N SER A 115 -2.57 -12.35 -10.08
CA SER A 115 -1.41 -12.67 -9.23
C SER A 115 -1.75 -13.64 -8.09
N ARG A 116 -2.50 -14.68 -8.42
CA ARG A 116 -2.65 -15.85 -7.54
C ARG A 116 -1.32 -16.58 -7.46
N GLU A 117 -1.02 -17.20 -6.32
CA GLU A 117 0.27 -17.86 -6.06
C GLU A 117 0.68 -18.84 -7.17
N ASN A 118 -0.27 -19.61 -7.70
CA ASN A 118 -0.04 -20.58 -8.77
C ASN A 118 0.09 -19.96 -10.18
N ASN A 119 -0.20 -18.67 -10.33
CA ASN A 119 -0.12 -17.94 -11.60
C ASN A 119 1.14 -17.08 -11.70
N VAL A 120 1.84 -16.83 -10.59
CA VAL A 120 3.05 -16.01 -10.57
C VAL A 120 4.27 -16.89 -10.88
N ASP A 121 5.01 -16.52 -11.91
CA ASP A 121 6.32 -17.09 -12.18
C ASP A 121 7.36 -16.37 -11.32
N TYR A 122 7.87 -17.05 -10.29
CA TYR A 122 8.89 -16.52 -9.39
C TYR A 122 10.32 -16.71 -9.93
N GLU A 123 10.50 -17.42 -11.05
CA GLU A 123 11.80 -17.56 -11.73
C GLU A 123 12.04 -16.40 -12.72
N ASP A 124 10.98 -15.84 -13.33
CA ASP A 124 11.06 -14.67 -14.20
C ASP A 124 10.95 -13.36 -13.42
N ILE A 125 12.10 -12.88 -12.93
CA ILE A 125 12.17 -11.68 -12.09
C ILE A 125 12.31 -10.39 -12.92
N VAL A 126 11.55 -9.37 -12.53
CA VAL A 126 11.72 -8.01 -13.04
C VAL A 126 12.70 -7.25 -12.18
N TRP A 127 13.73 -6.70 -12.81
CA TRP A 127 14.74 -5.88 -12.12
C TRP A 127 14.25 -4.45 -11.94
N MET A 128 14.29 -3.96 -10.71
CA MET A 128 14.05 -2.55 -10.41
C MET A 128 15.40 -1.81 -10.39
N PRO A 129 15.72 -1.00 -11.42
CA PRO A 129 17.00 -0.32 -11.50
C PRO A 129 17.10 0.74 -10.40
N ILE A 130 18.27 0.79 -9.77
CA ILE A 130 18.63 1.81 -8.76
C ILE A 130 19.58 2.89 -9.32
N PHE A 131 19.84 2.87 -10.63
CA PHE A 131 20.64 3.82 -11.41
C PHE A 131 20.26 3.79 -12.90
#